data_AF-A0A3D0FYT6-F1
#
_entry.id   AF-A0A3D0FYT6-F1
#
_cell.length_a   1.000
_cell.length_b   1.000
_cell.length_c   1.000
_cell.angle_alpha   90.00
_cell.angle_beta   90.00
_cell.angle_gamma   90.00
#
_symmetry.space_group_name_H-M   'P 1'
#
loop_
_entity.id
_entity.type
_entity.pdbx_description
1 polymer ?
#
loop_
_entity_poly.entity_id
_entity_poly.type
_entity_poly.pdbx_seq_one_letter_code
_entity_poly.pdbx_strand_id
1 'polypeptide(L)'
;NQKATVYPKLYIDNNDVQAGHAQSIGQVDEEQLYYLQARGLNRDEATKLIVYGYLYPVAEIIQDEALRDLFLNEIREKVNQTCLT
;
A
#
# COMPACT_ATOMS: atom_id res chain seq x y z
N ASN A 1 -7.91 8.06 -14.18
CA ASN A 1 -9.21 8.06 -13.47
C ASN A 1 -9.25 6.97 -12.39
N GLN A 2 -8.51 7.16 -11.29
CA GLN A 2 -8.51 6.22 -10.16
C GLN A 2 -9.46 6.76 -9.08
N LYS A 3 -10.28 5.88 -8.48
CA LYS A 3 -11.26 6.24 -7.45
C LYS A 3 -11.16 5.29 -6.28
N ALA A 4 -10.96 5.83 -5.08
CA ALA A 4 -11.05 5.09 -3.83
C ALA A 4 -12.31 5.55 -3.09
N THR A 5 -13.16 4.61 -2.67
CA THR A 5 -14.36 4.89 -1.87
C THR A 5 -14.30 4.04 -0.61
N VAL A 6 -14.50 4.66 0.55
CA VAL A 6 -14.43 3.93 1.83
C VAL A 6 -15.55 4.38 2.74
N TYR A 7 -16.14 3.41 3.45
CA TYR A 7 -17.32 3.59 4.30
C TYR A 7 -17.08 2.98 5.68
N PRO A 8 -16.29 3.63 6.55
CA PRO A 8 -16.02 3.09 7.87
C PRO A 8 -17.26 3.18 8.75
N LYS A 9 -17.54 2.11 9.50
CA LYS A 9 -18.67 2.02 10.42
C LYS A 9 -18.22 1.38 11.73
N LEU A 10 -18.61 1.99 12.84
CA LEU A 10 -18.49 1.42 14.18
C LEU A 10 -19.91 1.17 14.69
N TYR A 11 -20.20 -0.07 15.08
CA TYR A 11 -21.41 -0.44 15.80
C TYR A 11 -21.00 -0.76 17.24
N ILE A 12 -21.47 0.04 18.21
CA ILE A 12 -21.06 -0.02 19.61
C ILE A 12 -22.32 -0.12 20.47
N ASP A 13 -22.51 -1.26 21.11
CA ASP A 13 -23.66 -1.55 21.98
C ASP A 13 -23.32 -1.48 23.48
N ASN A 14 -22.11 -1.03 23.83
CA ASN A 14 -21.63 -0.91 25.21
C ASN A 14 -21.26 0.53 25.57
N ASN A 15 -21.49 0.90 26.83
CA ASN A 15 -21.31 2.28 27.31
C ASN A 15 -19.90 2.62 27.78
N ASP A 16 -19.05 1.62 28.04
CA ASP A 16 -17.72 1.82 28.59
C ASP A 16 -16.63 1.30 27.64
N VAL A 17 -16.48 1.99 26.50
CA VAL A 17 -15.48 1.66 25.49
C VAL A 17 -14.77 2.91 24.98
N GLN A 18 -13.51 2.75 24.60
CA GLN A 18 -12.81 3.69 23.72
C GLN A 18 -12.67 3.05 22.35
N ALA A 19 -13.24 3.69 21.33
CA ALA A 19 -13.14 3.26 19.95
C ALA A 19 -12.72 4.44 19.07
N GLY A 20 -11.71 4.22 18.23
CA GLY A 20 -11.26 5.18 17.22
C GLY A 20 -11.22 4.49 15.85
N HIS A 21 -11.54 5.26 14.81
CA HIS A 21 -11.31 4.83 13.44
C HIS A 21 -10.56 5.93 12.71
N ALA A 22 -9.56 5.54 11.94
CA ALA A 22 -8.78 6.44 11.10
C ALA A 22 -8.55 5.78 9.75
N GLN A 23 -8.51 6.62 8.73
CA GLN A 23 -8.28 6.20 7.36
C GLN A 23 -7.47 7.28 6.65
N SER A 24 -6.57 6.85 5.77
CA SER A 24 -5.87 7.73 4.85
C SER A 24 -6.14 7.29 3.41
N ILE A 25 -6.23 8.27 2.50
CA ILE A 25 -6.24 8.08 1.06
C ILE A 25 -5.24 9.08 0.52
N GLY A 26 -4.37 8.63 -0.37
CA GLY A 26 -3.35 9.47 -0.97
C GLY A 26 -2.97 8.96 -2.35
N GLN A 27 -2.22 9.79 -3.06
CA GLN A 27 -1.51 9.41 -4.27
C GLN A 27 -0.03 9.17 -3.92
N VAL A 28 0.72 8.63 -4.86
CA VAL A 28 2.18 8.52 -4.71
C VAL A 28 2.76 9.92 -4.53
N ASP A 29 3.68 10.05 -3.57
CA ASP A 29 4.34 11.31 -3.26
C ASP A 29 5.29 11.72 -4.40
N GLU A 30 5.02 12.86 -5.03
CA GLU A 30 5.82 13.38 -6.14
C GLU A 30 7.24 13.80 -5.71
N GLU A 31 7.46 14.18 -4.44
CA GLU A 31 8.81 14.48 -3.94
C GLU A 31 9.64 13.20 -3.82
N GLN A 32 9.04 12.10 -3.36
CA GLN A 32 9.67 10.78 -3.34
C GLN A 32 9.99 10.28 -4.74
N LEU A 33 9.05 10.45 -5.68
CA LEU A 33 9.28 10.13 -7.09
C LEU A 33 10.44 10.94 -7.66
N TYR A 34 10.43 12.26 -7.49
CA TYR A 34 11.51 13.14 -7.96
C TYR A 34 12.86 12.72 -7.39
N TYR A 35 12.93 12.43 -6.09
CA TYR A 35 14.16 12.01 -5.40
C TYR A 35 14.73 10.70 -5.94
N LEU A 36 13.86 9.72 -6.24
CA LEU A 36 14.24 8.43 -6.81
C LEU A 36 14.63 8.56 -8.28
N GLN A 37 13.94 9.41 -9.03
CA GLN A 37 14.28 9.68 -10.43
C GLN A 37 15.62 10.41 -10.58
N ALA A 38 15.94 11.33 -9.66
CA ALA A 38 17.25 11.98 -9.59
C ALA A 38 18.40 10.98 -9.32
N ARG A 39 18.09 9.78 -8.81
CA ARG A 39 19.04 8.67 -8.63
C ARG A 39 19.10 7.70 -9.81
N GLY A 40 18.44 8.03 -10.92
CA GLY A 40 18.52 7.28 -12.16
C GLY A 40 17.41 6.25 -12.38
N LEU A 41 16.43 6.15 -11.47
CA LEU A 41 15.24 5.34 -11.71
C LEU A 41 14.31 6.06 -12.68
N ASN A 42 13.71 5.33 -13.61
CA ASN A 42 12.59 5.90 -14.37
C ASN A 42 11.34 6.00 -13.47
N ARG A 43 10.31 6.73 -13.92
CA ARG A 43 9.10 6.96 -13.11
C ARG A 43 8.38 5.67 -12.72
N ASP A 44 8.37 4.67 -13.61
CA ASP A 44 7.74 3.38 -13.36
C ASP A 44 8.51 2.60 -12.28
N GLU A 45 9.84 2.50 -12.41
CA GLU A 45 10.71 1.88 -11.40
C GLU A 45 10.57 2.55 -10.03
N ALA A 46 10.58 3.89 -9.99
CA ALA A 46 10.41 4.65 -8.76
C ALA A 46 9.01 4.42 -8.13
N THR A 47 7.96 4.44 -8.95
CA THR A 47 6.59 4.17 -8.49
C THR A 47 6.47 2.76 -7.91
N LYS A 48 6.98 1.75 -8.61
CA LYS A 48 6.97 0.35 -8.15
C LYS A 48 7.70 0.22 -6.82
N LEU A 49 8.87 0.84 -6.69
CA LEU A 49 9.65 0.81 -5.45
C LEU A 49 8.88 1.42 -4.26
N ILE A 50 8.23 2.57 -4.47
CA ILE A 50 7.41 3.22 -3.43
C ILE A 50 6.23 2.32 -3.03
N VAL A 51 5.50 1.75 -4.01
CA VAL A 51 4.36 0.86 -3.75
C VAL A 51 4.81 -0.40 -3.00
N TYR A 52 5.93 -1.01 -3.40
CA TYR A 52 6.50 -2.15 -2.67
C TYR A 52 6.85 -1.78 -1.24
N GLY A 53 7.52 -0.64 -1.02
CA GLY A 53 7.86 -0.16 0.32
C GLY A 53 6.63 0.07 1.20
N TYR A 54 5.52 0.54 0.61
CA TYR A 54 4.26 0.73 1.33
C TYR A 54 3.59 -0.59 1.75
N LEU A 55 3.67 -1.62 0.91
CA LEU A 55 3.00 -2.90 1.15
C LEU A 55 3.88 -3.92 1.90
N TYR A 56 5.21 -3.76 1.89
CA TYR A 56 6.14 -4.68 2.53
C TYR A 56 5.86 -4.89 4.04
N PRO A 57 5.56 -3.84 4.84
CA PRO A 57 5.23 -4.03 6.26
C PRO A 57 4.01 -4.92 6.49
N VAL A 58 3.06 -5.00 5.54
CA VAL A 58 1.92 -5.92 5.62
C VAL A 58 2.39 -7.37 5.52
N ALA A 59 3.38 -7.64 4.66
CA ALA A 59 3.97 -8.97 4.53
C ALA A 59 4.75 -9.39 5.78
N GLU A 60 5.39 -8.44 6.48
CA GLU A 60 6.14 -8.73 7.71
C GLU A 60 5.25 -9.22 8.87
N ILE A 61 3.95 -8.92 8.85
CA ILE A 61 2.98 -9.41 9.85
C ILE A 61 2.67 -10.91 9.63
N ILE A 62 2.87 -11.42 8.42
CA ILE A 62 2.58 -12.81 8.06
C ILE A 62 3.70 -13.71 8.61
N GLN A 63 3.37 -14.51 9.63
CA GLN A 63 4.33 -15.41 10.29
C GLN A 63 4.64 -16.65 9.45
N ASP A 64 3.66 -17.17 8.72
CA ASP A 64 3.84 -18.31 7.83
C ASP A 64 4.66 -17.89 6.61
N GLU A 65 5.85 -18.47 6.48
CA GLU A 65 6.82 -18.10 5.45
C GLU A 65 6.30 -18.39 4.03
N ALA A 66 5.64 -19.53 3.82
CA ALA A 66 5.10 -19.89 2.51
C ALA A 66 3.98 -18.94 2.08
N LEU A 67 3.12 -18.55 3.03
CA LEU A 67 2.06 -17.58 2.79
C LEU A 67 2.61 -16.18 2.54
N ARG A 68 3.66 -15.78 3.27
CA ARG A 68 4.35 -14.49 3.06
C ARG A 68 4.97 -14.42 1.66
N ASP A 69 5.64 -15.48 1.23
CA ASP A 69 6.24 -15.53 -0.10
C ASP A 69 5.18 -15.52 -1.20
N LEU A 70 4.08 -16.26 -1.01
CA LEU A 70 2.93 -16.22 -1.91
C LEU A 70 2.37 -14.79 -2.03
N PHE A 71 2.19 -14.10 -0.91
CA PHE A 71 1.69 -12.74 -0.86
C PHE A 71 2.63 -11.75 -1.58
N LEU A 72 3.94 -11.84 -1.33
CA LEU A 72 4.94 -10.98 -1.98
C LEU A 72 4.98 -11.20 -3.50
N ASN A 73 4.84 -12.44 -3.95
CA ASN A 73 4.77 -12.77 -5.38
C ASN A 73 3.50 -12.19 -6.02
N GLU A 74 2.34 -12.34 -5.37
CA GLU A 74 1.08 -11.75 -5.85
C GLU A 74 1.14 -10.22 -5.93
N ILE A 75 1.73 -9.56 -4.93
CA ILE A 75 1.96 -8.11 -4.99
C ILE A 75 2.84 -7.76 -6.18
N ARG A 76 3.94 -8.49 -6.40
CA ARG A 76 4.85 -8.25 -7.52
C ARG A 76 4.15 -8.32 -8.86
N GLU A 77 3.35 -9.37 -9.07
CA GLU A 77 2.59 -9.54 -10.31
C GLU A 77 1.57 -8.40 -10.50
N LYS A 78 0.80 -8.05 -9.46
CA LYS A 78 -0.20 -6.97 -9.55
C LYS A 78 0.41 -5.60 -9.79
N VAL A 79 1.50 -5.28 -9.11
CA VAL A 79 2.21 -4.01 -9.28
C VAL A 79 2.77 -3.89 -10.70
N ASN A 80 3.33 -4.99 -11.24
CA ASN A 80 3.81 -5.01 -12.62
C ASN A 80 2.69 -4.86 -13.65
N GLN A 81 1.48 -5.35 -13.39
CA GLN A 81 0.35 -5.24 -14.32
C GLN A 81 -0.38 -3.89 -14.25
N THR A 82 -0.48 -3.29 -13.05
CA THR A 82 -1.39 -2.15 -12.79
C THR A 82 -0.70 -0.79 -12.93
N CYS A 83 0.60 -0.70 -12.67
CA CYS A 83 1.34 0.57 -12.79
C CYS A 83 1.73 0.94 -14.23
N LEU A 84 1.31 0.15 -15.23
CA LEU A 84 1.66 0.33 -16.65
C LEU A 84 0.59 1.07 -17.48
N THR A 85 -0.51 1.54 -16.87
CA THR A 85 -1.63 2.21 -17.56
C THR A 85 -2.07 3.50 -16.89
#